data_AF-A0A2E0SIB6-F1
#
_entry.id   AF-A0A2E0SIB6-F1
#
_cell.length_a   1.000
_cell.length_b   1.000
_cell.length_c   1.000
_cell.angle_alpha   90.00
_cell.angle_beta   90.00
_cell.angle_gamma   90.00
#
_symmetry.space_group_name_H-M   'P 1'
#
loop_
_entity.id
_entity.type
_entity.pdbx_description
1 polymer ?
#
loop_
_entity_poly.entity_id
_entity_poly.type
_entity_poly.pdbx_seq_one_letter_code
_entity_poly.pdbx_strand_id
1 'polypeptide(L)'
;MILLTVQDLVRQFDVEPVLNKVSFDISEGDKIGLVGPNGAGKSTLLRILMRQDDADSGNIEHPASLDIAMLEQEADFPPRPDVAGRGTLGSRPFIRIAGRIHPRRGRDGDSQR
;
A
#
# COMPACT_ATOMS: atom_id res chain seq x y z
N MET A 1 14.63 -5.29 -8.46
CA MET A 1 14.04 -6.54 -7.93
C MET A 1 12.54 -6.33 -7.83
N ILE A 2 11.70 -7.31 -8.20
CA ILE A 2 10.24 -7.21 -8.00
C ILE A 2 9.95 -7.38 -6.50
N LEU A 3 9.20 -6.45 -5.93
CA LEU A 3 8.81 -6.44 -4.52
C LEU A 3 7.37 -6.92 -4.33
N LEU A 4 6.48 -6.61 -5.27
CA LEU A 4 5.07 -6.93 -5.19
C LEU A 4 4.54 -7.21 -6.59
N THR A 5 3.77 -8.28 -6.72
CA THR A 5 3.08 -8.68 -7.95
C THR A 5 1.59 -8.82 -7.66
N VAL A 6 0.76 -8.21 -8.50
CA VAL A 6 -0.70 -8.33 -8.48
C VAL A 6 -1.15 -8.98 -9.78
N GLN A 7 -1.99 -9.99 -9.68
CA GLN A 7 -2.52 -10.72 -10.85
C GLN A 7 -4.04 -10.85 -10.76
N ASP A 8 -4.71 -10.41 -11.82
CA ASP A 8 -6.14 -10.53 -12.09
C ASP A 8 -7.02 -10.12 -10.89
N LEU A 9 -6.60 -9.06 -10.18
CA LEU A 9 -7.28 -8.61 -8.98
C LEU A 9 -8.66 -8.06 -9.32
N VAL A 10 -9.69 -8.64 -8.70
CA VAL A 10 -11.08 -8.19 -8.82
C VAL A 10 -11.61 -7.82 -7.45
N ARG A 11 -12.31 -6.69 -7.40
CA ARG A 11 -13.13 -6.29 -6.26
C ARG A 11 -14.44 -5.73 -6.79
N GLN A 12 -15.54 -6.19 -6.23
CA GLN A 12 -16.89 -5.83 -6.61
C GLN A 12 -17.66 -5.32 -5.40
N PHE A 13 -18.41 -4.25 -5.62
CA PHE A 13 -19.41 -3.78 -4.68
C PHE A 13 -20.76 -3.90 -5.38
N ASP A 14 -21.66 -4.69 -4.81
CA ASP A 14 -22.96 -5.01 -5.36
C ASP A 14 -22.89 -5.62 -6.78
N VAL A 15 -23.24 -4.85 -7.82
CA VAL A 15 -23.49 -5.38 -9.17
C VAL A 15 -22.35 -5.11 -10.14
N GLU A 16 -21.52 -4.08 -9.92
CA GLU A 16 -20.45 -3.70 -10.85
C GLU A 16 -19.06 -3.78 -10.18
N PRO A 17 -18.07 -4.39 -10.84
CA PRO A 17 -16.72 -4.46 -10.29
C PRO A 17 -16.08 -3.08 -10.22
N VAL A 18 -15.62 -2.69 -9.03
CA VAL A 18 -14.84 -1.47 -8.82
C VAL A 18 -13.38 -1.65 -9.28
N LEU A 19 -12.87 -2.88 -9.20
CA LEU A 19 -11.60 -3.32 -9.77
C LEU A 19 -11.90 -4.56 -10.62
N ASN A 20 -11.43 -4.57 -11.87
CA ASN A 20 -11.69 -5.65 -12.81
C ASN A 20 -10.38 -6.14 -13.43
N LYS A 21 -9.92 -7.30 -12.98
CA LYS A 21 -8.70 -7.99 -13.46
C LYS A 21 -7.48 -7.08 -13.53
N VAL A 22 -7.22 -6.38 -12.43
CA VAL A 22 -6.06 -5.48 -12.33
C VAL A 22 -4.80 -6.32 -12.12
N SER A 23 -3.80 -6.13 -12.99
CA SER A 23 -2.51 -6.83 -12.94
C SER A 23 -1.36 -5.85 -13.10
N PHE A 24 -0.38 -5.87 -12.20
CA PHE A 24 0.82 -5.05 -12.26
C PHE A 24 1.91 -5.57 -11.33
N ASP A 25 3.15 -5.16 -11.60
CA ASP A 25 4.30 -5.41 -10.74
C ASP A 25 4.86 -4.09 -10.20
N ILE A 26 5.36 -4.13 -8.97
CA ILE A 26 6.11 -3.04 -8.35
C ILE A 26 7.54 -3.52 -8.12
N SER A 27 8.49 -2.82 -8.72
CA SER A 27 9.92 -3.04 -8.51
C SER A 27 10.49 -2.09 -7.46
N GLU A 28 11.59 -2.52 -6.86
CA GLU A 28 12.39 -1.70 -5.97
C GLU A 28 12.87 -0.42 -6.68
N GLY A 29 12.61 0.74 -6.05
CA GLY A 29 12.95 2.06 -6.59
C GLY A 29 11.84 2.70 -7.42
N ASP A 30 10.77 1.98 -7.72
CA ASP A 30 9.65 2.52 -8.51
C ASP A 30 8.93 3.66 -7.78
N LYS A 31 8.53 4.66 -8.56
CA LYS A 31 7.63 5.74 -8.14
C LYS A 31 6.38 5.68 -8.98
N ILE A 32 5.33 5.09 -8.42
CA ILE A 32 4.08 4.82 -9.14
C ILE A 32 3.02 5.82 -8.70
N GLY A 33 2.35 6.43 -9.68
CA GLY A 33 1.19 7.28 -9.45
C GLY A 33 -0.09 6.58 -9.89
N LEU A 34 -1.07 6.47 -8.99
CA LEU A 34 -2.40 5.94 -9.32
C LEU A 34 -3.34 7.09 -9.70
N VAL A 35 -3.75 7.15 -10.97
CA VAL A 35 -4.57 8.23 -11.52
C VAL A 35 -5.91 7.69 -12.04
N GLY A 36 -6.94 8.53 -11.97
CA GLY A 36 -8.30 8.18 -12.42
C GLY A 36 -9.35 9.05 -11.73
N PRO A 37 -10.60 9.05 -12.22
CA PRO A 37 -11.68 9.84 -11.63
C PRO A 37 -12.03 9.37 -10.21
N ASN A 38 -12.77 10.19 -9.47
CA ASN A 38 -13.32 9.79 -8.18
C ASN A 38 -14.26 8.59 -8.39
N GLY A 39 -14.20 7.61 -7.49
CA GLY A 39 -14.97 6.36 -7.64
C GLY A 39 -14.29 5.27 -8.49
N ALA A 40 -13.18 5.55 -9.19
CA ALA A 40 -12.47 4.57 -10.01
C ALA A 40 -11.73 3.45 -9.23
N GLY A 41 -12.01 3.26 -7.95
CA GLY A 41 -11.39 2.19 -7.15
C GLY A 41 -9.99 2.44 -6.61
N LYS A 42 -9.42 3.65 -6.77
CA LYS A 42 -8.06 3.96 -6.32
C LYS A 42 -7.82 3.65 -4.83
N SER A 43 -8.65 4.22 -3.96
CA SER A 43 -8.56 3.98 -2.52
C SER A 43 -8.85 2.53 -2.15
N THR A 44 -9.70 1.85 -2.93
CA THR A 44 -9.99 0.42 -2.74
C THR A 44 -8.77 -0.43 -3.05
N LEU A 45 -8.09 -0.20 -4.18
CA LEU A 45 -6.85 -0.90 -4.53
C LEU A 45 -5.79 -0.73 -3.42
N LEU A 46 -5.62 0.49 -2.92
CA LEU A 46 -4.67 0.78 -1.85
C LEU A 46 -5.01 0.05 -0.55
N ARG A 47 -6.28 0.04 -0.14
CA ARG A 47 -6.74 -0.70 1.04
C ARG A 47 -6.49 -2.21 0.89
N ILE A 48 -6.73 -2.76 -0.29
CA ILE A 48 -6.45 -4.19 -0.57
C ILE A 48 -4.95 -4.48 -0.47
N LEU A 49 -4.09 -3.65 -1.07
CA LEU A 49 -2.63 -3.80 -0.95
C LEU A 49 -2.15 -3.70 0.51
N MET A 50 -2.84 -2.88 1.32
CA MET A 50 -2.60 -2.74 2.76
C MET A 50 -3.23 -3.84 3.61
N ARG A 51 -3.93 -4.81 2.99
CA ARG A 51 -4.72 -5.85 3.68
C ARG A 51 -5.77 -5.30 4.65
N GLN A 52 -6.26 -4.08 4.38
CA GLN A 52 -7.36 -3.45 5.10
C GLN A 52 -8.72 -3.76 4.46
N ASP A 53 -8.71 -4.33 3.26
CA ASP A 53 -9.87 -4.80 2.54
C ASP A 53 -9.48 -6.05 1.72
N ASP A 54 -10.45 -6.92 1.44
CA ASP A 54 -10.21 -8.17 0.73
C ASP A 54 -10.39 -8.00 -0.80
N ALA A 55 -9.85 -8.91 -1.59
CA ALA A 55 -10.22 -9.03 -2.99
C ALA A 55 -11.20 -10.21 -3.15
N ASP A 56 -12.12 -10.12 -4.12
CA ASP A 56 -13.03 -11.22 -4.40
C ASP A 56 -12.33 -12.33 -5.21
N SER A 57 -11.38 -11.93 -6.05
CA SER A 57 -10.51 -12.87 -6.77
C SER A 57 -9.19 -12.21 -7.19
N GLY A 58 -8.27 -13.03 -7.70
CA GLY A 58 -6.91 -12.64 -8.04
C GLY A 58 -5.92 -12.99 -6.93
N ASN A 59 -4.66 -12.63 -7.14
CA ASN A 59 -3.56 -12.95 -6.23
C ASN A 59 -2.62 -11.76 -6.04
N ILE A 60 -2.10 -11.62 -4.82
CA ILE A 60 -1.10 -10.59 -4.46
C ILE A 60 0.08 -11.31 -3.81
N GLU A 61 1.23 -11.25 -4.47
CA GLU A 61 2.45 -11.90 -4.02
C GLU A 61 3.48 -10.85 -3.62
N HIS A 62 4.04 -11.00 -2.42
CA HIS A 62 5.17 -10.20 -1.97
C HIS A 62 5.94 -10.95 -0.86
N PRO A 63 7.23 -10.66 -0.66
CA PRO A 63 7.99 -11.21 0.46
C PRO A 63 7.35 -10.86 1.81
N ALA A 64 7.40 -11.77 2.77
CA ALA A 64 6.92 -11.54 4.13
C ALA A 64 7.71 -10.46 4.89
N SER A 65 8.88 -10.07 4.39
CA SER A 65 9.72 -9.00 4.93
C SER A 65 9.41 -7.62 4.35
N LEU A 66 8.44 -7.51 3.42
CA LEU A 66 8.04 -6.25 2.82
C LEU A 66 7.08 -5.51 3.76
N ASP A 67 7.52 -4.37 4.29
CA ASP A 67 6.66 -3.45 5.01
C ASP A 67 5.93 -2.53 4.02
N ILE A 68 4.59 -2.56 4.05
CA ILE A 68 3.74 -1.67 3.25
C ILE A 68 3.12 -0.65 4.21
N ALA A 69 3.24 0.64 3.88
CA ALA A 69 2.69 1.73 4.66
C ALA A 69 1.89 2.67 3.75
N MET A 70 0.76 3.15 4.26
CA MET A 70 -0.11 4.10 3.59
C MET A 70 -0.20 5.37 4.42
N LEU A 71 -0.17 6.53 3.75
CA LEU A 71 -0.55 7.80 4.34
C LEU A 71 -2.03 8.04 4.01
N GLU A 72 -2.85 8.20 5.03
CA GLU A 72 -4.28 8.44 4.86
C GLU A 72 -4.55 9.83 4.27
N GLN A 73 -5.61 9.91 3.48
CA GLN A 73 -6.02 11.16 2.83
C GLN A 73 -6.40 12.24 3.85
N GLU A 74 -7.00 11.83 4.97
CA GLU A 74 -7.32 12.66 6.13
C GLU A 74 -6.72 11.98 7.36
N ALA A 75 -5.52 12.40 7.73
CA ALA A 75 -4.90 11.92 8.95
C ALA A 75 -5.41 12.78 10.13
N ASP A 76 -6.08 12.15 11.08
CA ASP A 76 -6.40 12.76 12.37
C ASP A 76 -5.11 12.84 13.19
N PHE A 77 -4.39 13.94 13.04
CA PHE A 77 -3.25 14.22 13.89
C PHE A 77 -3.79 14.73 15.22
N PRO A 78 -3.47 14.07 16.35
CA PRO A 78 -3.81 14.63 17.65
C PRO A 78 -3.21 16.04 17.71
N PRO A 79 -3.97 17.03 18.21
CA PRO A 79 -3.54 18.42 18.17
C PRO A 79 -2.19 18.53 18.88
N ARG A 80 -1.13 18.78 18.10
CA ARG A 80 0.17 19.11 18.68
C ARG A 80 0.05 20.49 19.32
N PRO A 81 0.59 20.70 20.53
CA PRO A 81 0.48 21.98 21.22
C PRO A 81 1.20 23.17 20.56
N ASP A 82 1.74 23.08 19.33
CA ASP A 82 2.59 24.13 18.75
C ASP A 82 2.45 24.44 17.24
N VAL A 83 1.56 23.79 16.48
CA VAL A 83 1.47 24.04 15.00
C VAL A 83 0.41 25.10 14.64
N ALA A 84 0.09 26.00 15.58
CA ALA A 84 -0.73 27.17 15.33
C ALA A 84 0.05 28.22 14.53
N GLY A 85 0.22 27.98 13.23
CA GLY A 85 0.68 28.98 12.28
C GLY A 85 1.83 28.47 11.42
N ARG A 86 1.50 27.92 10.24
CA ARG A 86 1.94 28.44 8.94
C ARG A 86 1.44 27.53 7.81
N GLY A 87 0.46 28.03 7.07
CA GLY A 87 0.24 27.69 5.66
C GLY A 87 -0.29 26.29 5.37
N THR A 88 -1.57 26.22 4.98
CA THR A 88 -2.13 25.13 4.20
C THR A 88 -1.35 24.98 2.90
N LEU A 89 -0.32 24.13 2.91
CA LEU A 89 0.32 23.70 1.68
C LEU A 89 -0.63 22.69 1.03
N GLY A 90 -1.39 23.16 0.02
CA GLY A 90 -2.19 22.32 -0.86
C GLY A 90 -1.30 21.28 -1.54
N SER A 91 -1.06 20.18 -0.86
CA SER A 91 -0.24 19.08 -1.32
C SER A 91 -1.19 18.02 -1.79
N ARG A 92 -1.36 17.93 -3.11
CA ARG A 92 -2.08 16.81 -3.72
C ARG A 92 -1.43 15.51 -3.24
N PRO A 93 -2.22 14.52 -2.78
CA PRO A 93 -1.69 13.35 -2.10
C PRO A 93 -0.82 12.54 -3.06
N PHE A 94 0.35 12.15 -2.59
CA PHE A 94 1.21 11.17 -3.25
C PHE A 94 1.49 10.05 -2.26
N ILE A 95 1.42 8.82 -2.76
CA ILE A 95 1.63 7.62 -1.95
C ILE A 95 3.07 7.19 -2.14
N ARG A 96 3.76 6.93 -1.02
CA ARG A 96 5.13 6.44 -1.02
C ARG A 96 5.13 5.04 -0.44
N ILE A 97 5.15 4.04 -1.32
CA ILE A 97 5.47 2.66 -0.92
C ILE A 97 6.95 2.65 -0.60
N ALA A 98 7.29 2.74 0.68
CA ALA A 98 8.67 2.63 1.15
C ALA A 98 8.92 1.18 1.56
N GLY A 99 9.34 0.35 0.60
CA GLY A 99 9.84 -0.98 0.94
C GLY A 99 11.07 -0.84 1.84
N ARG A 100 10.93 -1.19 3.12
CA ARG A 100 12.09 -1.40 4.00
C ARG A 100 12.29 -2.90 4.12
N ILE A 101 13.34 -3.41 3.48
CA ILE A 101 13.76 -4.78 3.66
C ILE A 101 14.46 -4.85 5.02
N HIS A 102 13.82 -5.45 6.02
CA HIS A 102 14.52 -5.82 7.25
C HIS A 102 15.39 -7.06 6.98
N PRO A 103 16.74 -6.98 7.06
CA PRO A 103 17.55 -8.19 7.07
C PRO A 103 17.18 -8.98 8.33
N ARG A 104 16.68 -10.20 8.14
CA ARG A 104 16.50 -11.13 9.27
C ARG A 104 17.86 -11.35 9.90
N ARG A 105 18.06 -10.87 11.14
CA ARG A 105 19.18 -11.31 11.98
C ARG A 105 19.13 -12.83 12.04
N GLY A 106 20.23 -13.46 11.62
CA GLY A 106 20.42 -14.90 11.72
C GLY A 106 20.12 -15.36 13.14
N ARG A 107 19.32 -16.42 13.25
CA ARG A 107 19.22 -17.19 14.48
C ARG A 107 20.48 -18.06 14.48
N ASP A 108 21.58 -17.50 14.97
CA ASP A 108 22.82 -18.23 15.19
C ASP A 108 22.55 -19.40 16.12
N GLY A 109 23.06 -20.56 15.73
CA GLY A 109 22.80 -21.84 16.37
C GLY A 109 23.26 -21.86 17.82
N ASP A 110 22.35 -22.24 18.70
CA ASP A 110 22.69 -22.75 20.02
C ASP A 110 22.74 -24.29 19.92
N SER A 111 23.85 -24.76 19.37
CA SER A 111 24.27 -26.16 19.40
C SER A 111 25.15 -26.35 20.63
N GLN A 112 24.52 -26.52 21.80
CA GLN A 112 25.17 -27.04 23.00
C GLN A 112 24.21 -28.04 23.66
N ARG A 113 24.26 -29.30 23.21
CA ARG A 113 24.12 -30.50 24.04
C ARG A 113 24.86 -31.66 23.37
#